data_AF-A0A811TH74-F1
#
_entry.id   AF-A0A811TH74-F1
#
_cell.length_a   1.000
_cell.length_b   1.000
_cell.length_c   1.000
_cell.angle_alpha   90.00
_cell.angle_beta   90.00
_cell.angle_gamma   90.00
#
_symmetry.space_group_name_H-M   'P 1'
#
loop_
_entity.id
_entity.type
_entity.pdbx_description
1 polymer ?
#
loop_
_entity_poly.entity_id
_entity_poly.type
_entity_poly.pdbx_seq_one_letter_code
_entity_poly.pdbx_strand_id
1 'polypeptide(L)' 'MGRWTPCKRRAFVKKLRRFGFSPPEPGGRHFYMRYGAYTLTIPNNPEYPVAQLKMLIGEIEHILGRKISLMEWDKS' A
#
# COMPACT_ATOMS: atom_id res chain seq x y z
N MET A 1 18.49 2.98 -12.02
CA MET A 1 18.20 2.29 -10.74
C MET A 1 17.29 3.18 -9.91
N GLY A 2 16.01 2.82 -9.77
CA GLY A 2 15.09 3.60 -8.95
C GLY A 2 15.27 3.30 -7.46
N ARG A 3 14.91 4.26 -6.61
CA ARG A 3 14.95 4.14 -5.14
C ARG A 3 13.53 4.30 -4.61
N TRP A 4 13.23 3.62 -3.50
CA TRP A 4 11.98 3.85 -2.78
C TRP A 4 11.97 5.29 -2.27
N THR A 5 10.95 6.07 -2.66
CA THR A 5 10.74 7.45 -2.25
C THR A 5 9.54 7.55 -1.29
N PRO A 6 9.46 8.59 -0.44
CA PRO A 6 8.27 8.84 0.35
C PRO A 6 7.02 8.85 -0.52
N CYS A 7 5.93 8.27 -0.01
CA CYS A 7 4.71 8.10 -0.78
C CYS A 7 3.52 8.75 -0.06
N LYS A 8 2.87 9.70 -0.72
CA LYS A 8 1.61 10.29 -0.23
C LYS A 8 0.57 9.20 -0.06
N ARG A 9 -0.19 9.24 1.04
CA ARG A 9 -1.27 8.29 1.34
C ARG A 9 -2.26 8.13 0.19
N ARG A 10 -2.66 9.23 -0.46
CA ARG A 10 -3.58 9.17 -1.61
C ARG A 10 -2.99 8.41 -2.80
N ALA A 11 -1.69 8.58 -3.06
CA ALA A 11 -0.98 7.84 -4.10
C ALA A 11 -0.87 6.36 -3.74
N PHE A 12 -0.53 6.05 -2.48
CA PHE A 12 -0.48 4.69 -1.96
C PHE A 12 -1.81 3.94 -2.12
N VAL A 13 -2.92 4.55 -1.70
CA VAL A 13 -4.28 3.98 -1.87
C VAL A 13 -4.62 3.78 -3.35
N LYS A 14 -4.24 4.72 -4.23
CA LYS A 14 -4.46 4.58 -5.68
C LYS A 14 -3.70 3.39 -6.25
N LYS A 15 -2.45 3.18 -5.84
CA LYS A 15 -1.61 2.04 -6.23
C LYS A 15 -2.22 0.72 -5.77
N LEU A 16 -2.65 0.64 -4.50
CA LEU A 16 -3.34 -0.54 -3.96
C LEU A 16 -4.58 -0.93 -4.76
N ARG A 17 -5.39 0.04 -5.18
CA ARG A 17 -6.54 -0.23 -6.06
C ARG A 17 -6.13 -0.85 -7.40
N ARG A 18 -4.98 -0.47 -7.96
CA ARG A 18 -4.45 -1.09 -9.19
C ARG A 18 -3.94 -2.52 -8.96
N PHE A 19 -3.50 -2.82 -7.75
CA PHE A 19 -3.16 -4.19 -7.33
C PHE A 19 -4.39 -5.05 -6.99
N GLY A 20 -5.60 -4.52 -7.13
CA GLY A 20 -6.85 -5.27 -6.90
C GLY A 20 -7.41 -5.15 -5.48
N PHE A 21 -6.88 -4.27 -4.64
CA PHE A 21 -7.48 -3.99 -3.33
C PHE A 21 -8.78 -3.19 -3.48
N SER A 22 -9.74 -3.48 -2.61
CA SER A 22 -11.00 -2.75 -2.50
C SER A 22 -10.79 -1.30 -2.05
N PRO A 23 -11.73 -0.37 -2.31
CA PRO A 23 -11.65 1.00 -1.81
C PRO A 23 -11.46 1.05 -0.29
N PRO A 24 -10.82 2.12 0.24
CA PRO A 24 -10.61 2.26 1.67
C PRO A 24 -11.93 2.43 2.41
N GLU A 25 -12.17 1.57 3.40
CA GLU A 25 -13.33 1.59 4.29
C GLU A 25 -12.95 2.26 5.62
N PRO A 26 -13.87 3.02 6.24
CA PRO A 26 -13.65 3.57 7.57
C PRO A 26 -13.69 2.47 8.64
N GLY A 27 -12.70 2.42 9.54
CA GLY A 27 -12.68 1.47 10.67
C GLY A 27 -12.30 2.14 11.99
N GLY A 28 -12.85 3.33 12.27
CA GLY A 28 -12.57 4.10 13.47
C GLY A 28 -11.28 4.91 13.34
N ARG A 29 -10.19 4.49 14.00
CA ARG A 29 -8.92 5.24 14.02
C ARG A 29 -8.17 5.17 12.69
N HIS A 30 -8.28 4.08 11.95
CA HIS A 30 -7.61 3.87 10.67
C HIS A 30 -8.59 3.43 9.60
N PHE A 31 -8.21 3.65 8.34
CA PHE A 31 -8.93 3.07 7.21
C PHE A 31 -8.40 1.68 6.93
N TYR A 32 -9.20 0.85 6.28
CA TYR A 32 -8.82 -0.51 5.91
C TYR A 32 -9.11 -0.74 4.43
N MET A 33 -8.28 -1.55 3.77
CA MET A 33 -8.51 -2.01 2.40
C MET A 33 -8.48 -3.54 2.39
N ARG A 34 -9.41 -4.17 1.66
CA ARG A 34 -9.52 -5.63 1.59
C ARG A 34 -8.96 -6.19 0.29
N TYR A 35 -8.38 -7.37 0.35
CA TYR A 35 -7.99 -8.20 -0.80
C TYR A 35 -8.38 -9.66 -0.53
N GLY A 36 -9.50 -10.09 -1.11
CA GLY A 36 -10.11 -11.37 -0.76
C GLY A 36 -10.43 -11.44 0.75
N ALA A 37 -9.85 -12.42 1.45
CA ALA A 37 -9.99 -12.58 2.90
C ALA A 37 -9.00 -11.72 3.73
N TYR A 38 -8.01 -11.09 3.08
CA TYR A 38 -7.01 -10.27 3.76
C TYR A 38 -7.50 -8.84 3.98
N THR A 39 -7.15 -8.28 5.14
CA THR A 39 -7.44 -6.89 5.49
C THR A 39 -6.13 -6.17 5.77
N LEU A 40 -5.86 -5.10 5.01
CA LEU A 40 -4.71 -4.23 5.17
C LEU A 40 -5.12 -2.94 5.90
N THR A 41 -4.42 -2.60 6.97
CA THR A 41 -4.61 -1.33 7.67
C THR A 41 -3.91 -0.20 6.91
N ILE A 42 -4.60 0.92 6.70
CA ILE A 42 -4.07 2.11 6.03
C ILE A 42 -3.83 3.21 7.08
N PRO A 43 -2.55 3.49 7.43
CA PRO A 43 -2.23 4.57 8.35
C PRO A 43 -2.76 5.92 7.85
N ASN A 44 -3.18 6.80 8.77
CA ASN A 44 -3.77 8.09 8.41
C ASN A 44 -2.75 9.21 8.15
N ASN A 45 -1.46 8.91 8.27
CA ASN A 45 -0.38 9.85 7.96
C ASN A 45 -0.53 10.34 6.51
N PRO A 46 -0.37 11.65 6.24
CA PRO A 46 -0.53 12.20 4.90
C PRO A 46 0.52 11.67 3.91
N GLU A 47 1.70 11.32 4.41
CA GLU A 47 2.82 10.77 3.67
C GLU A 47 3.53 9.70 4.50
N TYR A 48 3.99 8.66 3.82
CA TYR A 48 4.74 7.56 4.42
C TYR A 48 6.23 7.73 4.13
N PRO A 49 7.08 7.84 5.17
CA PRO A 49 8.52 7.77 5.02
C PRO A 49 8.94 6.44 4.38
N VAL A 50 10.11 6.41 3.74
CA VAL A 50 10.62 5.22 3.02
C VAL A 50 10.64 3.97 3.90
N ALA A 51 11.01 4.09 5.17
CA ALA A 51 11.03 2.96 6.11
C ALA A 51 9.62 2.37 6.32
N GLN A 52 8.62 3.22 6.59
CA GLN A 52 7.23 2.81 6.76
C GLN A 52 6.65 2.25 5.46
N LEU A 53 6.96 2.88 4.32
CA LEU A 53 6.52 2.41 3.01
C LEU A 53 7.02 0.99 2.72
N LYS A 54 8.30 0.71 2.99
CA LYS A 54 8.87 -0.63 2.79
C LYS A 54 8.20 -1.68 3.67
N MET A 55 7.86 -1.35 4.91
CA MET A 55 7.11 -2.25 5.79
C MET A 55 5.72 -2.57 5.21
N LEU A 56 4.97 -1.54 4.80
CA LEU A 56 3.66 -1.71 4.19
C LEU A 56 3.73 -2.53 2.89
N ILE A 57 4.77 -2.33 2.08
CA ILE A 57 4.97 -3.11 0.85
C ILE A 57 5.29 -4.56 1.16
N GLY A 58 6.09 -4.85 2.19
CA GLY A 58 6.31 -6.23 2.63
C GLY A 58 5.00 -6.93 3.02
N GLU A 59 4.09 -6.23 3.68
CA GLU A 59 2.75 -6.75 4.02
C GLU A 59 1.90 -6.99 2.76
N ILE A 60 1.94 -6.06 1.80
CA ILE A 60 1.24 -6.22 0.51
C ILE A 60 1.81 -7.41 -0.27
N GLU A 61 3.13 -7.57 -0.33
CA GLU A 61 3.79 -8.70 -1.00
C GLU A 61 3.35 -10.03 -0.39
N HIS A 62 3.20 -10.09 0.94
CA HIS A 62 2.68 -11.26 1.63
C HIS A 62 1.20 -11.52 1.28
N ILE A 63 0.36 -10.49 1.26
CA ILE A 63 -1.06 -10.60 0.86
C ILE A 63 -1.22 -11.06 -0.60
N LEU A 64 -0.39 -10.54 -1.50
CA LEU A 64 -0.42 -10.90 -2.93
C LEU A 64 0.29 -12.23 -3.24
N GLY A 65 1.08 -12.76 -2.31
CA GLY A 65 1.90 -13.95 -2.53
C GLY A 65 3.02 -13.78 -3.56
N ARG A 66 3.42 -12.53 -3.87
CA ARG A 66 4.47 -12.22 -4.85
C ARG A 66 5.22 -10.94 -4.49
N LYS A 67 6.44 -10.81 -4.99
CA LYS A 67 7.25 -9.59 -4.84
C LYS A 67 6.78 -8.48 -5.76
N ILE A 68 6.80 -7.23 -5.27
CA ILE A 68 6.51 -6.03 -6.04
C ILE A 68 7.85 -5.39 -6.39
N SER A 69 8.17 -5.39 -7.68
CA SER A 69 9.37 -4.70 -8.16
C SER A 69 9.19 -3.18 -8.05
N LEU A 70 10.30 -2.46 -7.91
CA LEU A 70 10.27 -1.00 -7.87
C LEU A 70 9.69 -0.39 -9.15
N MET A 71 9.93 -1.03 -10.30
CA MET A 71 9.35 -0.61 -11.59
C MET A 71 7.83 -0.79 -11.62
N GLU A 72 7.32 -1.89 -11.06
CA GLU A 72 5.88 -2.12 -10.96
C GLU A 72 5.24 -1.11 -10.01
N TRP A 73 5.90 -0.81 -8.90
CA TRP A 73 5.45 0.21 -7.97
C TRP A 73 5.40 1.60 -8.59
N ASP A 74 6.41 2.01 -9.37
CA ASP A 74 6.46 3.33 -10.00
C ASP A 74 5.46 3.50 -11.16
N LYS A 75 5.14 2.42 -11.88
CA LYS A 75 4.12 2.44 -12.95
C LYS A 75 2.67 2.51 -12.41
N SER A 76 2.47 2.12 -11.15
CA SER A 76 1.16 2.01 -10.50
C SER A 76 0.62 3.33 -9.96
#